data_AF-A0A8J5IUS2-F1
#
_entry.id   AF-A0A8J5IUS2-F1
#
_cell.length_a   1.000
_cell.length_b   1.000
_cell.length_c   1.000
_cell.angle_alpha   90.00
_cell.angle_beta   90.00
_cell.angle_gamma   90.00
#
_symmetry.space_group_name_H-M   'P 1'
#
loop_
_entity.id
_entity.type
_entity.pdbx_description
1 polymer ?
#
loop_
_entity_poly.entity_id
_entity_poly.type
_entity_poly.pdbx_seq_one_letter_code
_entity_poly.pdbx_strand_id
1 'polypeptide(L)'
;MLLAIVPAVLRHQREPGVLQHVSAQISSFLGSPPCLSLSQACSFGSTRLLDWIWDLSCTSVSNRPSTWPLHNYLRSDLHYNGDQFIKSLEVAVRREDLAIVKWLFAHFSGFEVPAEVVISAASAGNLPILQFFLDNDTGCEGGESKSQTKRKIVEKNNLSEAVGGHGVHWTAGVMMSVLRAEDPEIVQWLHGNMPAGVDEQDIDRVIRFSLRGGDDKIAKTLMPKGRCVLD
;
A
#
# COMPACT_ATOMS: atom_id res chain seq x y z
N MET A 1 7.74 -11.94 -16.01
CA MET A 1 7.71 -13.20 -16.78
C MET A 1 9.11 -13.71 -17.17
N LEU A 2 10.04 -12.87 -17.65
CA LEU A 2 11.39 -13.29 -18.09
C LEU A 2 12.28 -13.89 -16.99
N LEU A 3 12.20 -13.39 -15.74
CA LEU A 3 13.01 -13.92 -14.63
C LEU A 3 12.64 -15.33 -14.17
N ALA A 4 11.44 -15.82 -14.48
CA ALA A 4 11.04 -17.21 -14.19
C ALA A 4 11.32 -18.15 -15.37
N ILE A 5 11.36 -17.60 -16.60
CA ILE A 5 11.67 -18.35 -17.82
C ILE A 5 13.13 -18.78 -17.82
N VAL A 6 14.08 -17.92 -17.41
CA VAL A 6 15.51 -18.26 -17.42
C VAL A 6 15.82 -19.44 -16.47
N PRO A 7 15.38 -19.48 -15.20
CA PRO A 7 15.54 -20.65 -14.34
C PRO A 7 14.81 -21.89 -14.85
N ALA A 8 13.60 -21.74 -15.42
CA ALA A 8 12.82 -22.87 -15.94
C ALA A 8 13.47 -23.51 -17.18
N VAL A 9 14.00 -22.69 -18.09
CA VAL A 9 14.72 -23.14 -19.29
C VAL A 9 16.06 -23.77 -18.90
N LEU A 10 16.77 -23.23 -17.90
CA LEU A 10 18.04 -23.79 -17.44
C LEU A 10 17.89 -25.07 -16.61
N ARG A 11 16.74 -25.28 -15.94
CA ARG A 11 16.41 -26.57 -15.29
C ARG A 11 16.11 -27.69 -16.29
N HIS A 12 15.74 -27.36 -17.52
CA HIS A 12 15.56 -28.32 -18.62
C HIS A 12 16.88 -28.68 -19.33
N GLN A 13 18.00 -28.04 -18.96
CA GLN A 13 19.33 -28.33 -19.50
C GLN A 13 20.07 -29.34 -18.62
N ARG A 14 20.88 -30.20 -19.25
CA ARG A 14 21.45 -31.44 -18.69
C ARG A 14 22.45 -31.24 -17.53
N GLU A 15 22.87 -30.02 -17.25
CA GLU A 15 23.93 -29.66 -16.27
C GLU A 15 23.51 -28.42 -15.43
N PRO A 16 22.64 -28.58 -14.42
CA PRO A 16 22.01 -27.46 -13.69
C PRO A 16 22.96 -26.66 -12.79
N GLY A 17 24.12 -27.23 -12.40
CA GLY A 17 25.07 -26.60 -11.50
C GLY A 17 25.97 -25.55 -12.15
N VAL A 18 26.36 -25.75 -13.41
CA VAL A 18 27.30 -24.88 -14.13
C VAL A 18 26.62 -23.58 -14.61
N LEU A 19 25.31 -23.61 -14.84
CA LEU A 19 24.57 -22.52 -15.48
C LEU A 19 23.94 -21.52 -14.50
N GLN A 20 24.05 -21.71 -13.18
CA GLN A 20 23.52 -20.73 -12.22
C GLN A 20 24.22 -19.37 -12.34
N HIS A 21 25.55 -19.36 -12.53
CA HIS A 21 26.30 -18.11 -12.74
C HIS A 21 25.89 -17.42 -14.05
N VAL A 22 25.60 -18.20 -15.11
CA VAL A 22 25.11 -17.68 -16.40
C VAL A 22 23.68 -17.17 -16.27
N SER A 23 22.84 -17.82 -15.47
CA SER A 23 21.46 -17.37 -15.22
C SER A 23 21.42 -15.98 -14.61
N ALA A 24 22.32 -15.69 -13.68
CA ALA A 24 22.44 -14.38 -13.06
C ALA A 24 22.92 -13.34 -14.07
N GLN A 25 23.90 -13.69 -14.92
CA GLN A 25 24.39 -12.80 -15.96
C GLN A 25 23.38 -12.55 -17.09
N ILE A 26 22.64 -13.57 -17.53
CA ILE A 26 21.56 -13.42 -18.51
C ILE A 26 20.41 -12.60 -17.90
N SER A 27 20.04 -12.82 -16.65
CA SER A 27 19.00 -12.03 -15.98
C SER A 27 19.44 -10.57 -15.82
N SER A 28 20.72 -10.34 -15.49
CA SER A 28 21.36 -9.02 -15.47
C SER A 28 21.35 -8.36 -16.85
N PHE A 29 21.66 -9.13 -17.91
CA PHE A 29 21.75 -8.62 -19.28
C PHE A 29 20.38 -8.32 -19.89
N LEU A 30 19.38 -9.15 -19.61
CA LEU A 30 18.00 -8.92 -20.04
C LEU A 30 17.36 -7.74 -19.30
N GLY A 31 17.82 -7.46 -18.06
CA GLY A 31 17.39 -6.34 -17.25
C GLY A 31 15.90 -6.37 -16.90
N SER A 32 15.49 -5.53 -15.95
CA SER A 32 14.07 -5.21 -15.84
C SER A 32 13.70 -4.47 -17.12
N PRO A 33 12.55 -4.76 -17.77
CA PRO A 33 12.15 -3.99 -18.94
C PRO A 33 12.27 -2.50 -18.61
N PRO A 34 12.91 -1.67 -19.47
CA PRO A 34 13.21 -0.28 -19.14
C PRO A 34 11.97 0.54 -18.75
N CYS A 35 10.78 0.06 -19.13
CA CYS A 35 9.49 0.67 -18.85
C CYS A 35 8.71 0.00 -17.70
N LEU A 36 9.24 -1.05 -17.06
CA LEU A 36 8.54 -1.76 -15.99
C LEU A 36 8.57 -0.91 -14.71
N SER A 37 7.40 -0.41 -14.31
CA SER A 37 7.24 0.31 -13.05
C SER A 37 7.21 -0.65 -11.86
N LEU A 38 7.49 -0.14 -10.66
CA LEU A 38 7.41 -0.94 -9.44
C LEU A 38 5.96 -1.43 -9.20
N SER A 39 4.97 -0.58 -9.50
CA SER A 39 3.56 -0.96 -9.37
C SER A 39 3.15 -2.10 -10.32
N GLN A 40 3.66 -2.11 -11.55
CA GLN A 40 3.49 -3.22 -12.47
C GLN A 40 4.22 -4.47 -11.97
N ALA A 41 5.40 -4.31 -11.38
CA ALA A 41 6.16 -5.42 -10.83
C ALA A 41 5.40 -6.13 -9.68
N CYS A 42 4.66 -5.38 -8.86
CA CYS A 42 3.81 -5.92 -7.79
C CYS A 42 2.73 -6.87 -8.31
N SER A 43 2.29 -6.72 -9.57
CA SER A 43 1.32 -7.64 -10.19
C SER A 43 1.85 -9.07 -10.34
N PHE A 44 3.18 -9.27 -10.30
CA PHE A 44 3.81 -10.58 -10.43
C PHE A 44 3.94 -11.35 -9.11
N GLY A 45 3.63 -10.76 -7.94
CA GLY A 45 3.67 -11.52 -6.68
C GLY A 45 5.09 -11.89 -6.20
N SER A 46 6.14 -11.21 -6.68
CA SER A 46 7.54 -11.61 -6.46
C SER A 46 8.33 -10.52 -5.76
N THR A 47 8.57 -10.66 -4.45
CA THR A 47 9.42 -9.73 -3.67
C THR A 47 10.85 -9.69 -4.20
N ARG A 48 11.38 -10.81 -4.70
CA ARG A 48 12.71 -10.86 -5.35
C ARG A 48 12.81 -9.96 -6.59
N LEU A 49 11.72 -9.82 -7.34
CA LEU A 49 11.67 -8.88 -8.47
C LEU A 49 11.65 -7.43 -7.97
N LEU A 50 10.95 -7.17 -6.86
CA LEU A 50 10.91 -5.84 -6.24
C LEU A 50 12.28 -5.46 -5.66
N ASP A 51 12.95 -6.37 -4.93
CA ASP A 51 14.34 -6.20 -4.44
C ASP A 51 15.26 -5.84 -5.60
N TRP A 52 15.17 -6.58 -6.70
CA TRP A 52 16.03 -6.31 -7.86
C TRP A 52 15.76 -4.94 -8.50
N ILE A 53 14.49 -4.54 -8.67
CA ILE A 53 14.15 -3.21 -9.19
C ILE A 53 14.61 -2.11 -8.23
N TRP A 54 14.49 -2.37 -6.92
CA TRP A 54 14.89 -1.45 -5.86
C TRP A 54 16.41 -1.27 -5.80
N ASP A 55 17.17 -2.35 -5.89
CA ASP A 55 18.64 -2.32 -5.87
C ASP A 55 19.24 -1.65 -7.12
N LEU A 56 18.56 -1.78 -8.27
CA LEU A 56 18.95 -1.07 -9.49
C LEU A 56 18.64 0.43 -9.44
N SER A 57 17.78 0.88 -8.52
CA SER A 57 17.36 2.27 -8.48
C SER A 57 18.38 3.18 -7.80
N CYS A 58 18.69 4.31 -8.43
CA CYS A 58 19.66 5.26 -7.91
C CYS A 58 19.10 6.02 -6.70
N THR A 59 19.89 6.13 -5.63
CA THR A 59 19.55 6.86 -4.41
C THR A 59 19.77 8.37 -4.51
N SER A 60 20.53 8.83 -5.50
CA SER A 60 20.83 10.25 -5.72
C SER A 60 20.75 10.61 -7.20
N VAL A 61 20.27 11.83 -7.47
CA VAL A 61 20.20 12.42 -8.81
C VAL A 61 21.60 12.49 -9.46
N SER A 62 22.65 12.71 -8.67
CA SER A 62 24.04 12.83 -9.14
C SER A 62 24.62 11.52 -9.67
N ASN A 63 24.14 10.38 -9.18
CA ASN A 63 24.59 9.05 -9.60
C ASN A 63 23.69 8.44 -10.69
N ARG A 64 22.71 9.21 -11.19
CA ARG A 64 21.74 8.73 -12.16
C ARG A 64 22.42 8.58 -13.53
N PRO A 65 22.45 7.36 -14.12
CA PRO A 65 22.97 7.21 -15.47
C PRO A 65 22.03 7.94 -16.46
N SER A 66 22.60 8.50 -17.53
CA SER A 66 21.85 9.25 -18.56
C SER A 66 20.91 8.39 -19.40
N THR A 67 20.94 7.07 -19.20
CA THR A 67 20.06 6.10 -19.82
C THR A 67 18.63 6.21 -19.27
N TRP A 68 17.65 5.86 -20.10
CA TRP A 68 16.21 5.92 -19.82
C TRP A 68 15.64 4.58 -19.33
N PRO A 69 15.94 4.11 -18.10
CA PRO A 69 15.03 3.17 -17.47
C PRO A 69 14.32 3.81 -16.27
N LEU A 70 13.02 3.52 -16.20
CA LEU A 70 12.07 4.13 -15.27
C LEU A 70 12.44 3.89 -13.80
N HIS A 71 13.07 2.75 -13.48
CA HIS A 71 13.51 2.42 -12.13
C HIS A 71 14.58 3.37 -11.57
N ASN A 72 15.33 4.09 -12.41
CA ASN A 72 16.35 5.04 -11.95
C ASN A 72 15.77 6.20 -11.14
N TYR A 73 14.50 6.53 -11.38
CA TYR A 73 13.82 7.63 -10.71
C TYR A 73 13.19 7.19 -9.39
N LEU A 74 13.06 5.89 -9.14
CA LEU A 74 12.30 5.34 -8.02
C LEU A 74 12.78 5.87 -6.67
N ARG A 75 14.08 5.94 -6.43
CA ARG A 75 14.66 6.39 -5.15
C ARG A 75 15.30 7.78 -5.20
N SER A 76 15.30 8.42 -6.36
CA SER A 76 15.95 9.72 -6.58
C SER A 76 14.96 10.86 -6.84
N ASP A 77 13.71 10.56 -7.19
CA ASP A 77 12.64 11.54 -7.37
C ASP A 77 11.52 11.29 -6.35
N LEU A 78 11.27 12.27 -5.47
CA LEU A 78 10.29 12.15 -4.39
C LEU A 78 8.84 11.99 -4.89
N HIS A 79 8.47 12.67 -5.98
CA HIS A 79 7.11 12.62 -6.51
C HIS A 79 6.85 11.27 -7.17
N TYR A 80 7.82 10.79 -7.95
CA TYR A 80 7.73 9.47 -8.55
C TYR A 80 7.76 8.37 -7.49
N ASN A 81 8.57 8.52 -6.43
CA ASN A 81 8.61 7.58 -5.31
C ASN A 81 7.23 7.47 -4.62
N GLY A 82 6.61 8.59 -4.26
CA GLY A 82 5.28 8.61 -3.64
C GLY A 82 4.18 8.04 -4.54
N ASP A 83 4.17 8.39 -5.83
CA ASP A 83 3.22 7.83 -6.80
C ASP A 83 3.39 6.31 -6.96
N GLN A 84 4.63 5.82 -6.98
CA GLN A 84 4.90 4.38 -7.05
C GLN A 84 4.52 3.67 -5.76
N PHE A 85 4.71 4.26 -4.59
CA PHE A 85 4.25 3.69 -3.31
C PHE A 85 2.74 3.44 -3.34
N ILE A 86 1.95 4.48 -3.62
CA ILE A 86 0.48 4.40 -3.64
C ILE A 86 -0.01 3.36 -4.66
N LYS A 87 0.47 3.45 -5.91
CA LYS A 87 0.05 2.53 -6.97
C LYS A 87 0.48 1.08 -6.71
N SER A 88 1.66 0.88 -6.12
CA SER A 88 2.13 -0.46 -5.76
C SER A 88 1.31 -1.05 -4.62
N LEU A 89 0.96 -0.22 -3.63
CA LEU A 89 0.15 -0.63 -2.49
C LEU A 89 -1.27 -1.01 -2.93
N GLU A 90 -1.89 -0.22 -3.80
CA GLU A 90 -3.19 -0.57 -4.41
C GLU A 90 -3.16 -1.94 -5.11
N VAL A 91 -2.09 -2.22 -5.89
CA VAL A 91 -1.93 -3.50 -6.58
C VAL A 91 -1.76 -4.64 -5.57
N ALA A 92 -0.96 -4.43 -4.52
CA ALA A 92 -0.72 -5.43 -3.48
C ALA A 92 -2.00 -5.77 -2.72
N VAL A 93 -2.80 -4.76 -2.35
CA VAL A 93 -4.07 -4.92 -1.65
C VAL A 93 -5.10 -5.65 -2.52
N ARG A 94 -5.25 -5.27 -3.80
CA ARG A 94 -6.15 -5.98 -4.73
C ARG A 94 -5.76 -7.43 -4.96
N ARG A 95 -4.50 -7.79 -4.72
CA ARG A 95 -3.99 -9.16 -4.80
C ARG A 95 -4.06 -9.89 -3.46
N GLU A 96 -4.46 -9.21 -2.39
CA GLU A 96 -4.49 -9.74 -1.04
C GLU A 96 -3.09 -10.23 -0.57
N ASP A 97 -2.03 -9.66 -1.14
CA ASP A 97 -0.65 -10.11 -0.96
C ASP A 97 0.03 -9.32 0.18
N LEU A 98 -0.16 -9.80 1.41
CA LEU A 98 0.44 -9.21 2.61
C LEU A 98 1.98 -9.18 2.55
N ALA A 99 2.63 -10.09 1.82
CA ALA A 99 4.09 -10.11 1.71
C ALA A 99 4.58 -8.90 0.92
N ILE A 100 3.89 -8.53 -0.17
CA ILE A 100 4.20 -7.31 -0.91
C ILE A 100 3.89 -6.06 -0.08
N VAL A 101 2.77 -6.04 0.65
CA VAL A 101 2.43 -4.90 1.53
C VAL A 101 3.53 -4.65 2.56
N LYS A 102 3.98 -5.71 3.25
CA LYS A 102 5.11 -5.64 4.20
C LYS A 102 6.39 -5.18 3.53
N TRP A 103 6.67 -5.66 2.33
CA TRP A 103 7.83 -5.23 1.56
C TRP A 103 7.77 -3.73 1.27
N LEU A 104 6.63 -3.20 0.84
CA LEU A 104 6.47 -1.76 0.56
C LEU A 104 6.72 -0.91 1.82
N PHE A 105 6.14 -1.29 2.97
CA PHE A 105 6.34 -0.57 4.23
C PHE A 105 7.79 -0.61 4.75
N ALA A 106 8.56 -1.65 4.40
CA ALA A 106 9.96 -1.75 4.79
C ALA A 106 10.90 -0.90 3.92
N HIS A 107 10.52 -0.64 2.66
CA HIS A 107 11.37 0.05 1.68
C HIS A 107 11.02 1.52 1.51
N PHE A 108 9.75 1.88 1.68
CA PHE A 108 9.26 3.26 1.67
C PHE A 108 9.13 3.77 3.10
N SER A 109 9.29 5.08 3.29
CA SER A 109 9.19 5.72 4.60
C SER A 109 8.59 7.11 4.47
N GLY A 110 7.74 7.51 5.43
CA GLY A 110 7.17 8.86 5.49
C GLY A 110 6.08 9.15 4.45
N PHE A 111 5.46 8.13 3.88
CA PHE A 111 4.30 8.28 3.00
C PHE A 111 2.99 7.95 3.72
N GLU A 112 1.93 8.63 3.32
CA GLU A 112 0.59 8.36 3.81
C GLU A 112 -0.08 7.25 2.99
N VAL A 113 -0.88 6.43 3.66
CA VAL A 113 -1.73 5.43 3.01
C VAL A 113 -3.10 6.07 2.75
N PRO A 114 -3.51 6.24 1.48
CA PRO A 114 -4.82 6.82 1.15
C PRO A 114 -5.98 5.97 1.64
N ALA A 115 -7.10 6.62 2.00
CA ALA A 115 -8.30 5.94 2.47
C ALA A 115 -8.86 4.95 1.45
N GLU A 116 -8.72 5.23 0.15
CA GLU A 116 -9.16 4.36 -0.94
C GLU A 116 -8.48 2.99 -0.91
N VAL A 117 -7.22 2.95 -0.46
CA VAL A 117 -6.45 1.71 -0.32
C VAL A 117 -6.97 0.91 0.87
N VAL A 118 -7.24 1.57 1.99
CA VAL A 118 -7.83 0.96 3.19
C VAL A 118 -9.24 0.44 2.91
N ILE A 119 -10.07 1.23 2.22
CA ILE A 119 -11.41 0.84 1.74
C ILE A 119 -11.31 -0.39 0.84
N SER A 120 -10.34 -0.44 -0.07
CA SER A 120 -10.15 -1.60 -0.95
C SER A 120 -9.84 -2.87 -0.15
N ALA A 121 -8.93 -2.79 0.83
CA ALA A 121 -8.60 -3.91 1.71
C ALA A 121 -9.81 -4.38 2.52
N ALA A 122 -10.60 -3.43 3.02
CA ALA A 122 -11.79 -3.70 3.81
C ALA A 122 -12.92 -4.33 2.98
N SER A 123 -13.15 -3.82 1.76
CA SER A 123 -14.11 -4.39 0.81
C SER A 123 -13.75 -5.80 0.33
N ALA A 124 -12.46 -6.13 0.32
CA ALA A 124 -11.97 -7.46 -0.02
C ALA A 124 -12.04 -8.46 1.14
N GLY A 125 -12.41 -8.02 2.35
CA GLY A 125 -12.44 -8.91 3.51
C GLY A 125 -11.06 -9.24 4.09
N ASN A 126 -10.01 -8.48 3.74
CA ASN A 126 -8.63 -8.84 4.11
C ASN A 126 -8.24 -8.28 5.49
N LEU A 127 -8.72 -8.94 6.54
CA LEU A 127 -8.40 -8.60 7.93
C LEU A 127 -6.89 -8.58 8.24
N PRO A 128 -6.05 -9.52 7.73
CA PRO A 128 -4.60 -9.47 7.96
C PRO A 128 -3.92 -8.19 7.45
N ILE A 129 -4.32 -7.67 6.30
CA ILE A 129 -3.79 -6.41 5.76
C ILE A 129 -4.28 -5.22 6.60
N LEU A 130 -5.56 -5.21 7.01
CA LEU A 130 -6.10 -4.15 7.86
C LEU A 130 -5.42 -4.09 9.24
N GLN A 131 -5.19 -5.25 9.87
CA GLN A 131 -4.42 -5.34 11.12
C GLN A 131 -3.02 -4.79 10.92
N PHE A 132 -2.35 -5.18 9.83
CA PHE A 132 -1.02 -4.67 9.52
C PHE A 132 -1.00 -3.15 9.32
N PHE A 133 -1.99 -2.57 8.65
CA PHE A 133 -2.10 -1.11 8.52
C PHE A 133 -2.26 -0.44 9.88
N LEU A 134 -3.09 -0.98 10.75
CA LEU A 134 -3.29 -0.42 12.09
C LEU A 134 -2.02 -0.51 12.95
N ASP A 135 -1.34 -1.65 12.94
CA ASP A 135 -0.10 -1.87 13.70
C ASP A 135 1.04 -0.93 13.27
N ASN A 136 1.01 -0.45 12.02
CA ASN A 136 2.03 0.42 11.43
C ASN A 136 1.56 1.87 11.26
N ASP A 137 0.36 2.20 11.75
CA ASP A 137 -0.17 3.56 11.69
C ASP A 137 0.52 4.43 12.73
N THR A 138 1.30 5.41 12.27
CA THR A 138 1.90 6.42 13.15
C THR A 138 0.98 7.59 13.46
N GLY A 139 -0.26 7.54 12.96
CA GLY A 139 -1.21 8.63 12.99
C GLY A 139 -0.92 9.65 11.89
N CYS A 140 -1.98 10.21 11.30
CA CYS A 140 -1.85 11.41 10.49
C CYS A 140 -1.58 12.59 11.44
N GLU A 141 -0.32 13.00 11.61
CA GLU A 141 0.01 14.25 12.29
C GLU A 141 -0.47 15.46 11.44
N GLY A 142 -1.75 15.81 11.56
CA GLY A 142 -2.28 17.16 11.37
C GLY A 142 -2.38 17.72 9.96
N GLY A 143 -3.62 17.95 9.49
CA GLY A 143 -3.86 18.66 8.25
C GLY A 143 -5.28 19.11 7.95
N GLU A 144 -6.15 19.40 8.94
CA GLU A 144 -7.25 20.32 8.65
C GLU A 144 -6.66 21.70 8.31
N SER A 145 -6.50 22.02 7.03
CA SER A 145 -6.28 23.38 6.57
C SER A 145 -6.96 23.62 5.24
N LYS A 146 -8.06 24.36 5.35
CA LYS A 146 -8.73 25.07 4.28
C LYS A 146 -7.73 25.88 3.43
N SER A 147 -8.07 25.99 2.14
CA SER A 147 -7.66 27.04 1.20
C SER A 147 -6.24 27.02 0.64
N GLN A 148 -6.22 26.91 -0.70
CA GLN A 148 -5.35 27.62 -1.64
C GLN A 148 -4.39 28.66 -1.01
N THR A 149 -3.08 28.50 -1.19
CA THR A 149 -2.14 29.54 -1.69
C THR A 149 -0.68 29.05 -1.71
N LYS A 150 -0.13 29.02 -2.93
CA LYS A 150 1.27 29.30 -3.34
C LYS A 150 2.44 28.78 -2.48
N ARG A 151 3.11 27.76 -3.05
CA ARG A 151 4.57 27.51 -3.15
C ARG A 151 5.50 28.21 -2.13
N LYS A 152 6.29 27.38 -1.44
CA LYS A 152 7.74 27.59 -1.35
C LYS A 152 8.44 26.24 -1.49
N ILE A 153 9.12 26.05 -2.62
CA ILE A 153 10.04 24.93 -2.85
C ILE A 153 11.21 25.18 -1.90
N VAL A 154 11.30 24.39 -0.84
CA VAL A 154 12.52 24.25 -0.06
C VAL A 154 13.11 22.91 -0.46
N GLU A 155 14.21 22.96 -1.20
CA GLU A 155 15.07 21.80 -1.47
C GLU A 155 15.51 21.21 -0.13
N LYS A 156 14.84 20.14 0.31
CA LYS A 156 15.40 19.20 1.26
C LYS A 156 16.18 18.14 0.49
N ASN A 157 17.33 18.55 -0.04
CA ASN A 157 18.38 17.61 -0.39
C ASN A 157 18.97 17.10 0.92
N ASN A 158 18.39 16.02 1.44
CA ASN A 158 19.01 15.01 2.29
C ASN A 158 17.95 13.93 2.52
N LEU A 159 18.03 12.85 1.73
CA LEU A 159 17.41 11.58 2.06
C LEU A 159 18.19 10.97 3.23
N SER A 160 18.15 11.64 4.38
CA SER A 160 18.62 11.11 5.66
C SER A 160 17.46 10.36 6.28
N GLU A 161 17.76 9.20 6.86
CA GLU A 161 16.90 8.23 7.56
C GLU A 161 15.93 8.89 8.56
N ALA A 162 14.90 9.56 8.07
CA ALA A 162 13.71 9.80 8.84
C ALA A 162 13.00 8.45 8.90
N VAL A 163 13.09 7.79 10.05
CA VAL A 163 12.19 6.70 10.44
C VAL A 163 10.79 7.31 10.64
N GLY A 164 10.25 7.89 9.57
CA GLY A 164 8.88 8.34 9.49
C GLY A 164 8.06 7.11 9.16
N GLY A 165 7.20 6.70 10.10
CA GLY A 165 6.22 5.67 9.80
C GLY A 165 5.20 6.15 8.76
N HIS A 166 4.23 5.29 8.48
CA HIS A 166 3.19 5.59 7.52
C HIS A 166 1.94 6.06 8.27
N GLY A 167 1.45 7.25 7.95
CA GLY A 167 0.14 7.70 8.43
C GLY A 167 -0.95 7.01 7.63
N VAL A 168 -1.87 6.30 8.29
CA VAL A 168 -2.97 5.61 7.60
C VAL A 168 -4.25 6.43 7.71
N HIS A 169 -4.85 6.76 6.56
CA HIS A 169 -6.07 7.58 6.55
C HIS A 169 -7.33 6.73 6.75
N TRP A 170 -7.72 6.57 8.01
CA TRP A 170 -8.95 5.90 8.41
C TRP A 170 -10.16 6.84 8.27
N THR A 171 -11.19 6.44 7.51
CA THR A 171 -12.39 7.26 7.28
C THR A 171 -13.67 6.46 7.52
N ALA A 172 -14.80 7.16 7.69
CA ALA A 172 -16.14 6.56 7.69
C ALA A 172 -16.42 5.70 6.45
N GLY A 173 -15.78 6.04 5.32
CA GLY A 173 -15.85 5.27 4.09
C GLY A 173 -15.36 3.83 4.24
N VAL A 174 -14.35 3.59 5.09
CA VAL A 174 -13.84 2.24 5.40
C VAL A 174 -14.96 1.42 6.03
N MET A 175 -15.60 1.93 7.08
CA MET A 175 -16.69 1.24 7.76
C MET A 175 -17.89 0.97 6.83
N MET A 176 -18.30 1.96 6.04
CA MET A 176 -19.39 1.80 5.08
C MET A 176 -19.09 0.74 4.00
N SER A 177 -17.83 0.59 3.59
CA SER A 177 -17.45 -0.41 2.58
C SER A 177 -17.61 -1.85 3.09
N VAL A 178 -17.27 -2.09 4.36
CA VAL A 178 -17.43 -3.41 4.99
C VAL A 178 -18.89 -3.74 5.24
N LEU A 179 -19.71 -2.75 5.60
CA LEU A 179 -21.16 -2.95 5.72
C LEU A 179 -21.79 -3.44 4.41
N ARG A 180 -21.33 -2.92 3.26
CA ARG A 180 -21.81 -3.38 1.94
C ARG A 180 -21.31 -4.78 1.59
N ALA A 181 -20.17 -5.18 2.13
CA ALA A 181 -19.63 -6.51 1.97
C ALA A 181 -20.27 -7.54 2.93
N GLU A 182 -21.11 -7.08 3.88
CA GLU A 182 -21.78 -7.90 4.89
C GLU A 182 -20.82 -8.78 5.72
N ASP A 183 -19.59 -8.31 5.98
CA ASP A 183 -18.61 -9.04 6.79
C ASP A 183 -18.68 -8.60 8.27
N PRO A 184 -19.38 -9.36 9.15
CA PRO A 184 -19.60 -8.96 10.53
C PRO A 184 -18.32 -8.98 11.38
N GLU A 185 -17.34 -9.82 11.02
CA GLU A 185 -16.09 -9.96 11.78
C GLU A 185 -15.23 -8.70 11.62
N ILE A 186 -15.12 -8.19 10.39
CA ILE A 186 -14.35 -6.98 10.11
C ILE A 186 -15.06 -5.73 10.64
N VAL A 187 -16.40 -5.66 10.58
CA VAL A 187 -17.14 -4.55 11.20
C VAL A 187 -16.88 -4.48 12.70
N GLN A 188 -16.96 -5.62 13.39
CA GLN A 188 -16.71 -5.69 14.82
C GLN A 188 -15.26 -5.31 15.15
N TRP A 189 -14.30 -5.78 14.34
CA TRP A 189 -12.90 -5.44 14.50
C TRP A 189 -12.65 -3.95 14.30
N LEU A 190 -13.15 -3.35 13.20
CA LEU A 190 -13.00 -1.93 12.93
C LEU A 190 -13.64 -1.07 14.04
N HIS A 191 -14.84 -1.41 14.50
CA HIS A 191 -15.50 -0.64 15.56
C HIS A 191 -14.68 -0.60 16.86
N GLY A 192 -13.97 -1.68 17.20
CA GLY A 192 -13.13 -1.74 18.40
C GLY A 192 -11.73 -1.13 18.23
N ASN A 193 -11.23 -0.98 17.00
CA ASN A 193 -9.82 -0.70 16.74
C ASN A 193 -9.56 0.54 15.87
N MET A 194 -10.60 1.18 15.33
CA MET A 194 -10.44 2.40 14.51
C MET A 194 -9.83 3.53 15.35
N PRO A 195 -8.71 4.14 14.91
CA PRO A 195 -8.12 5.30 15.57
C PRO A 195 -9.12 6.47 15.66
N ALA A 196 -8.97 7.32 16.69
CA ALA A 196 -9.85 8.44 16.97
C ALA A 196 -9.78 9.55 15.88
N GLY A 197 -10.44 9.31 14.75
CA GLY A 197 -10.61 10.25 13.64
C GLY A 197 -11.99 10.17 12.97
N VAL A 198 -12.83 9.22 13.41
CA VAL A 198 -14.24 9.12 12.98
C VAL A 198 -15.08 9.93 13.96
N ASP A 199 -15.66 11.03 13.48
CA ASP A 199 -16.52 11.86 14.32
C ASP A 199 -17.88 11.17 14.62
N GLU A 200 -18.63 11.67 15.59
CA GLU A 200 -19.96 11.13 15.90
C GLU A 200 -20.92 11.19 14.70
N GLN A 201 -20.72 12.13 13.76
CA GLN A 201 -21.57 12.28 12.58
C GLN A 201 -21.36 11.16 11.57
N ASP A 202 -20.12 10.69 11.45
CA ASP A 202 -19.72 9.60 10.61
C ASP A 202 -20.21 8.26 11.16
N ILE A 203 -20.17 8.07 12.48
CA ILE A 203 -20.80 6.91 13.14
C ILE A 203 -22.33 6.91 12.89
N ASP A 204 -23.00 8.06 13.02
CA ASP A 204 -24.43 8.18 12.76
C ASP A 204 -24.79 7.91 11.28
N ARG A 205 -23.95 8.36 10.34
CA ARG A 205 -24.10 8.01 8.91
C ARG A 205 -24.00 6.51 8.67
N VAL A 206 -23.03 5.85 9.31
CA VAL A 206 -22.83 4.40 9.23
C VAL A 206 -24.05 3.65 9.80
N ILE A 207 -24.56 4.05 10.98
CA ILE A 207 -25.75 3.45 11.60
C ILE A 207 -26.98 3.59 10.68
N ARG A 208 -27.23 4.80 10.15
CA ARG A 208 -28.34 5.03 9.22
C ARG A 208 -28.22 4.22 7.93
N PHE A 209 -26.99 3.96 7.46
CA PHE A 209 -26.75 3.11 6.31
C PHE A 209 -27.09 1.64 6.61
N SER A 210 -26.63 1.09 7.74
CA SER A 210 -26.97 -0.28 8.17
C SER A 210 -28.48 -0.50 8.32
N LEU A 211 -29.19 0.45 8.94
CA LEU A 211 -30.64 0.37 9.13
C LEU A 211 -31.41 0.38 7.80
N ARG A 212 -30.95 1.15 6.80
CA ARG A 212 -31.55 1.14 5.46
C ARG A 212 -31.32 -0.17 4.71
N GLY A 213 -30.23 -0.88 5.02
CA GLY A 213 -29.93 -2.21 4.49
C GLY A 213 -30.73 -3.34 5.17
N GLY A 214 -31.35 -3.08 6.32
CA GLY A 214 -32.04 -4.10 7.11
C GLY A 214 -31.14 -4.86 8.10
N ASP A 215 -29.88 -4.43 8.27
CA ASP A 215 -28.91 -5.08 9.16
C ASP A 215 -28.99 -4.56 10.60
N ASP A 216 -30.12 -4.85 11.26
CA ASP A 216 -30.42 -4.40 12.62
C ASP A 216 -29.40 -4.88 13.67
N LYS A 217 -28.75 -6.04 13.43
CA LYS A 217 -27.71 -6.58 14.32
C LYS A 217 -26.45 -5.72 14.29
N ILE A 218 -26.03 -5.30 13.09
CA ILE A 218 -24.82 -4.49 12.93
C ILE A 218 -25.09 -3.07 13.44
N ALA A 219 -26.26 -2.50 13.13
CA ALA A 219 -26.68 -1.21 13.66
C ALA A 219 -26.62 -1.19 15.20
N LYS A 220 -27.18 -2.20 15.88
CA LYS A 220 -27.11 -2.33 17.35
C LYS A 220 -25.69 -2.44 17.91
N THR A 221 -24.76 -3.00 17.14
CA THR A 221 -23.37 -3.19 17.56
C THR A 221 -22.58 -1.87 17.47
N LEU A 222 -22.93 -1.02 16.52
CA LEU A 222 -22.31 0.29 16.28
C LEU A 222 -22.87 1.42 17.16
N MET A 223 -23.95 1.17 17.90
CA MET A 223 -24.60 2.21 18.70
C MET A 223 -23.79 2.57 19.95
N PRO A 224 -23.62 3.87 20.25
CA PRO A 224 -23.01 4.30 21.50
C PRO A 224 -23.85 3.82 22.69
N LYS A 225 -23.17 3.36 23.75
CA LYS A 225 -23.81 2.85 24.97
C LYS A 225 -24.77 3.90 25.53
N GLY A 226 -26.08 3.64 25.42
CA GLY A 226 -27.14 4.48 25.99
C GLY A 226 -28.04 5.24 25.00
N ARG A 227 -27.82 5.15 23.67
CA ARG A 227 -28.79 5.64 22.68
C ARG A 227 -29.68 4.50 22.17
N CYS A 228 -30.93 4.79 21.84
CA CYS A 228 -31.90 3.87 21.22
C CYS A 228 -32.01 4.10 19.70
N VAL A 229 -32.35 3.05 18.93
CA VAL A 229 -32.53 3.13 17.45
C VAL A 229 -33.69 4.08 17.07
N LEU A 230 -34.51 4.47 18.04
CA LEU A 230 -35.76 5.21 17.90
C LEU A 230 -35.72 6.61 18.53
N ASP A 231 -34.57 7.05 19.05
CA ASP A 231 -34.36 8.46 19.48
C ASP A 231 -33.87 9.31 18.28
#